data_AF-X1EFZ5-F1
#
_entry.id   AF-X1EFZ5-F1
#
_cell.length_a   1.000
_cell.length_b   1.000
_cell.length_c   1.000
_cell.angle_alpha   90.00
_cell.angle_beta   90.00
_cell.angle_gamma   90.00
#
_symmetry.space_group_name_H-M   'P 1'
#
loop_
_entity.id
_entity.type
_entity.pdbx_description
1 polymer ?
#
loop_
_entity_poly.entity_id
_entity_poly.type
_entity_poly.pdbx_seq_one_letter_code
_entity_poly.pdbx_strand_id
1 'polypeptide(L)' 'ELFMDFMCSEEGQKVFADRAYYPGLKGIYPVGQPRLGDMKLLLPDYDWIIENSEEVITTFDETVRKFRT' A
#
# COMPACT_ATOMS: atom_id res chain seq x y z
N GLU A 1 -5.15 -0.52 22.84
CA GLU A 1 -3.91 -1.31 22.78
C GLU A 1 -4.18 -2.71 22.21
N LEU A 2 -5.08 -3.51 22.82
CA LEU A 2 -5.44 -4.87 22.35
C LEU A 2 -5.67 -5.03 20.83
N PHE A 3 -6.34 -4.07 20.17
CA PHE A 3 -6.54 -4.11 18.73
C PHE A 3 -5.22 -3.99 17.95
N MET A 4 -4.36 -3.04 18.31
CA MET A 4 -3.06 -2.86 17.65
C MET A 4 -2.14 -4.04 17.94
N ASP A 5 -2.21 -4.60 19.15
CA ASP A 5 -1.46 -5.80 19.52
C ASP A 5 -1.88 -6.99 18.64
N PHE A 6 -3.19 -7.18 18.43
CA PHE A 6 -3.68 -8.19 17.51
C PHE A 6 -3.23 -7.92 16.07
N MET A 7 -3.36 -6.68 15.58
CA MET A 7 -2.94 -6.29 14.23
C MET A 7 -1.46 -6.60 13.97
N CYS A 8 -0.60 -6.46 14.98
CA CYS A 8 0.83 -6.77 14.88
C CYS A 8 1.20 -8.22 15.21
N SER A 9 0.26 -9.02 15.74
CA SER A 9 0.47 -10.42 16.09
C SER A 9 0.60 -11.32 14.86
N GLU A 10 1.19 -12.50 15.02
CA GLU A 10 1.27 -13.52 13.95
C GLU A 10 -0.12 -13.91 13.42
N GLU A 11 -1.10 -14.03 14.33
CA GLU A 11 -2.48 -14.37 13.99
C GLU A 11 -3.12 -13.28 13.13
N GLY A 12 -3.05 -12.02 13.57
CA GLY A 12 -3.57 -10.90 12.81
C GLY A 12 -2.94 -10.83 11.42
N GLN A 13 -1.63 -10.97 11.32
CA GLN A 13 -0.89 -10.89 10.06
C GLN A 13 -1.22 -12.04 9.09
N LYS A 14 -1.57 -13.23 9.59
CA LYS A 14 -2.11 -14.33 8.75
C LYS A 14 -3.44 -13.95 8.10
N VAL A 15 -4.33 -13.26 8.83
CA VAL A 15 -5.60 -12.77 8.28
C VAL A 15 -5.37 -11.79 7.12
N PHE A 16 -4.32 -10.94 7.20
CA PHE A 16 -3.94 -10.06 6.09
C PHE A 16 -3.44 -10.86 4.88
N ALA A 17 -2.56 -11.82 5.11
CA ALA A 17 -2.00 -12.67 4.05
C ALA A 17 -3.06 -13.47 3.29
N ASP A 18 -4.05 -14.03 3.99
CA ASP A 18 -5.15 -14.80 3.40
C ASP A 18 -6.08 -13.93 2.53
N ARG A 19 -6.16 -12.63 2.84
CA ARG A 19 -6.93 -11.65 2.07
C ARG A 19 -6.12 -11.03 0.91
N ALA A 20 -4.99 -11.62 0.56
CA ALA A 20 -4.05 -11.13 -0.46
C ALA A 20 -3.48 -9.73 -0.18
N TYR A 21 -3.51 -9.26 1.07
CA TYR A 21 -2.75 -8.07 1.49
C TYR A 21 -1.32 -8.46 1.86
N TYR A 22 -0.42 -7.47 1.86
CA TYR A 22 0.96 -7.65 2.26
C TYR A 22 1.12 -7.54 3.78
N PRO A 23 1.46 -8.64 4.49
CA PRO A 23 1.75 -8.60 5.91
C PRO A 23 3.04 -7.81 6.19
N GLY A 24 3.06 -7.06 7.28
CA GLY A 24 4.23 -6.31 7.76
C GLY A 24 5.17 -7.15 8.64
N LEU A 25 4.71 -8.30 9.14
CA LEU A 25 5.53 -9.18 9.98
C LEU A 25 6.39 -10.12 9.14
N LYS A 26 7.70 -10.13 9.41
CA LYS A 26 8.66 -11.02 8.73
C LYS A 26 8.28 -12.49 8.94
N GLY A 27 8.40 -13.28 7.87
CA GLY A 27 8.12 -14.72 7.90
C GLY A 27 6.69 -15.09 7.55
N ILE A 28 5.78 -14.11 7.44
CA ILE A 28 4.44 -14.31 6.89
C ILE A 28 4.43 -13.73 5.48
N TYR A 29 3.85 -14.46 4.52
CA TYR A 29 3.85 -14.09 3.10
C TYR A 29 2.42 -14.04 2.57
N PRO A 30 2.12 -13.13 1.63
CA PRO A 30 0.79 -13.02 1.06
C PRO A 30 0.43 -14.26 0.24
N VAL A 31 -0.82 -14.73 0.35
CA VAL A 31 -1.30 -15.87 -0.43
C VAL A 31 -1.67 -15.40 -1.83
N GLY A 32 -1.12 -16.03 -2.86
CA GLY A 32 -1.45 -15.75 -4.26
C GLY A 32 -0.83 -14.46 -4.84
N GLN A 33 0.07 -13.80 -4.10
CA GLN A 33 0.81 -12.62 -4.56
C GLN A 33 2.33 -12.91 -4.52
N PRO A 34 3.15 -12.23 -5.36
CA PRO A 34 4.61 -12.23 -5.21
C PRO A 34 5.03 -11.76 -3.82
N ARG A 35 6.26 -12.07 -3.40
CA ARG A 35 6.79 -11.46 -2.17
C ARG A 35 7.18 -10.03 -2.47
N LEU A 36 7.09 -9.13 -1.48
CA LEU A 36 7.54 -7.74 -1.63
C LEU A 36 9.01 -7.65 -2.09
N GLY A 37 9.87 -8.56 -1.63
CA GLY A 37 11.28 -8.61 -2.04
C GLY A 37 11.50 -9.00 -3.51
N ASP A 38 10.50 -9.60 -4.16
CA ASP A 38 10.54 -9.96 -5.58
C ASP A 38 10.03 -8.80 -6.46
N MET A 39 9.53 -7.72 -5.84
CA MET A 39 8.95 -6.57 -6.53
C MET A 39 9.91 -5.38 -6.49
N LYS A 40 9.94 -4.62 -7.59
CA LYS A 40 10.52 -3.29 -7.58
C LYS A 40 9.54 -2.34 -6.90
N LEU A 41 9.75 -2.06 -5.62
CA LEU A 41 8.96 -1.06 -4.89
C LEU A 41 9.37 0.34 -5.35
N LEU A 42 8.41 1.07 -5.90
CA LEU A 42 8.53 2.51 -6.09
C LEU A 42 8.10 3.13 -4.77
N LEU A 43 9.07 3.58 -3.98
CA LEU A 43 8.84 4.28 -2.71
C LEU A 43 8.88 5.78 -3.01
N PRO A 44 7.76 6.41 -3.37
CA PRO A 44 7.75 7.85 -3.60
C PRO A 44 7.95 8.61 -2.29
N ASP A 45 8.28 9.90 -2.42
CA ASP A 45 8.30 10.81 -1.28
C ASP A 45 6.86 11.07 -0.81
N TYR A 46 6.46 10.34 0.24
CA TYR A 46 5.10 10.43 0.79
C TYR A 46 4.85 11.76 1.48
N ASP A 47 5.86 12.36 2.11
CA ASP A 47 5.71 13.64 2.80
C ASP A 47 5.45 14.74 1.77
N TRP A 48 6.25 14.77 0.69
CA TRP A 48 6.01 15.69 -0.43
C TRP A 48 4.63 15.47 -1.07
N ILE A 49 4.19 14.22 -1.27
CA ILE A 49 2.87 13.93 -1.84
C ILE A 49 1.75 14.46 -0.94
N ILE A 50 1.88 14.31 0.38
CA ILE A 50 0.87 14.79 1.34
C ILE A 50 0.79 16.31 1.28
N GLU A 51 1.93 16.99 1.31
CA GLU A 51 2.02 18.47 1.26
C GLU A 51 1.50 19.05 -0.07
N ASN A 52 1.61 18.30 -1.17
CA ASN A 52 1.26 18.75 -2.53
C ASN A 52 0.05 18.02 -3.13
N SER A 53 -0.77 17.39 -2.29
CA SER A 53 -1.85 16.49 -2.73
C SER A 53 -2.88 17.15 -3.67
N GLU A 54 -3.21 18.42 -3.45
CA GLU A 54 -4.13 19.18 -4.32
C GLU A 54 -3.59 19.39 -5.74
N GLU A 55 -2.28 19.68 -5.86
CA GLU A 55 -1.62 19.85 -7.16
C GLU A 55 -1.59 18.52 -7.93
N VAL A 56 -1.26 17.42 -7.23
CA VAL A 56 -1.24 16.07 -7.82
C VAL A 56 -2.62 15.71 -8.37
N ILE A 57 -3.69 15.92 -7.59
CA ILE A 57 -5.06 15.63 -7.99
C ILE A 57 -5.47 16.48 -9.20
N THR A 58 -5.22 17.80 -9.13
CA THR A 58 -5.58 18.73 -10.21
C THR A 58 -4.87 18.37 -11.50
N THR A 59 -3.56 18.09 -11.43
CA THR A 59 -2.76 17.69 -12.59
C THR A 59 -3.26 16.40 -13.21
N PHE A 60 -3.62 15.41 -12.38
CA PHE A 60 -4.19 14.16 -12.85
C PHE A 60 -5.52 14.38 -13.58
N ASP A 61 -6.43 15.16 -12.99
CA ASP A 61 -7.74 15.45 -13.57
C ASP A 61 -7.65 16.17 -14.91
N GLU A 62 -6.80 17.20 -15.01
CA GLU A 62 -6.56 17.90 -16.26
C GLU A 62 -5.97 16.99 -17.33
N THR A 63 -5.02 16.13 -16.95
CA THR A 63 -4.38 15.19 -17.86
C THR A 63 -5.39 14.18 -18.38
N VAL A 64 -6.18 13.56 -17.50
CA VAL A 64 -7.21 12.59 -17.89
C VAL A 64 -8.28 13.22 -18.77
N ARG A 65 -8.70 14.46 -18.49
CA ARG A 65 -9.66 15.18 -19.34
C ARG A 65 -9.13 15.36 -20.76
N LYS A 66 -7.85 15.75 -20.92
CA LYS A 66 -7.21 15.90 -22.25
C LYS A 66 -7.19 14.61 -23.06
N PHE A 67 -7.11 13.44 -22.43
CA PHE A 67 -7.13 12.15 -23.12
C PHE A 67 -8.54 11.62 -23.40
N ARG A 68 -9.59 12.26 -22.87
CA ARG A 68 -10.99 11.88 -23.06
C ARG A 68 -11.74 12.71 -24.10
N THR A 69 -11.13 13.80 -24.57
CA THR A 69 -11.62 14.69 -25.64
C THR A 69 -10.84 14.46 -26.92
#